data_AF-A0A0K1UA40-F1
#
_entry.id   AF-A0A0K1UA40-F1
#
_cell.length_a   1.000
_cell.length_b   1.000
_cell.length_c   1.000
_cell.angle_alpha   90.00
_cell.angle_beta   90.00
_cell.angle_gamma   90.00
#
_symmetry.space_group_name_H-M   'P 1'
#
loop_
_entity.id
_entity.type
_entity.pdbx_description
1 polymer ?
#
loop_
_entity_poly.entity_id
_entity_poly.type
_entity_poly.pdbx_seq_one_letter_code
_entity_poly.pdbx_strand_id
1 'polypeptide(L)'
;MRLILSRKGFDSSAGGCPSPVLPDGSLCVLPIPDTRSRIRYDDVVFDKRRLGKIARDLTGGRIRGSHGAHLDPDLIAGAYPRGEGWRPLLGQTGSAQGHLRNQGVEPGDLFLFFGVFRHAEMHNRRWRFVPGSRPFHALWGWLHIDQVHTVDELGPDALPWARYHPHLHGEPDPGNTLYTSSLSFPLAGGAEVWSGSGVFPKLREDLVLTAPQSRLPTRWRLPAGFYPGDKRPPLSYHTRPDRWCLEPPWCYLSCAARGQEFVLDLDAYPELTDWLTGLLRTGSPTEN
;
A
#
# COMPACT_ATOMS: atom_id res chain seq x y z
N MET A 1 -6.42 6.57 -17.41
CA MET A 1 -5.48 6.07 -16.37
C MET A 1 -6.28 5.35 -15.28
N ARG A 2 -5.81 4.22 -14.77
CA ARG A 2 -6.47 3.50 -13.66
C ARG A 2 -5.85 3.87 -12.32
N LEU A 3 -6.72 4.01 -11.32
CA LEU A 3 -6.35 4.07 -9.91
C LEU A 3 -6.53 2.70 -9.28
N ILE A 4 -5.49 2.19 -8.62
CA ILE A 4 -5.53 0.93 -7.90
C ILE A 4 -5.36 1.19 -6.41
N LEU A 5 -6.40 0.94 -5.62
CA LEU A 5 -6.29 0.89 -4.17
C LEU A 5 -5.79 -0.51 -3.78
N SER A 6 -4.52 -0.59 -3.39
CA SER A 6 -3.83 -1.84 -3.08
C SER A 6 -3.64 -2.00 -1.58
N ARG A 7 -4.22 -3.06 -1.01
CA ARG A 7 -4.06 -3.41 0.40
C ARG A 7 -2.69 -4.05 0.61
N LYS A 8 -1.86 -3.41 1.42
CA LYS A 8 -0.51 -3.86 1.75
C LYS A 8 -0.21 -3.75 3.24
N GLY A 9 0.83 -4.47 3.64
CA GLY A 9 1.29 -4.55 5.01
C GLY A 9 0.60 -5.65 5.84
N PHE A 10 1.06 -5.73 7.08
CA PHE A 10 0.69 -6.72 8.08
C PHE A 10 -0.84 -6.79 8.28
N ASP A 11 -1.42 -7.99 8.13
CA ASP A 11 -2.82 -8.21 8.46
C ASP A 11 -3.06 -9.50 9.25
N SER A 12 -4.26 -9.63 9.83
CA SER A 12 -4.61 -10.75 10.70
C SER A 12 -4.67 -12.08 9.96
N SER A 13 -4.94 -12.07 8.64
CA SER A 13 -4.95 -13.29 7.81
C SER A 13 -3.55 -13.86 7.61
N ALA A 14 -2.52 -13.01 7.55
CA ALA A 14 -1.12 -13.42 7.45
C ALA A 14 -0.44 -13.62 8.83
N GLY A 15 -1.22 -13.84 9.89
CA GLY A 15 -0.71 -14.05 11.25
C GLY A 15 -0.27 -12.77 11.97
N GLY A 16 -0.50 -11.60 11.37
CA GLY A 16 -0.02 -10.30 11.85
C GLY A 16 -0.94 -9.55 12.82
N CYS A 17 -0.70 -8.24 12.91
CA CYS A 17 -1.42 -7.24 13.69
C CYS A 17 -1.51 -5.94 12.85
N PRO A 18 -2.25 -4.90 13.26
CA PRO A 18 -2.21 -3.62 12.54
C PRO A 18 -0.80 -3.01 12.53
N SER A 19 -0.48 -2.26 11.48
CA SER A 19 0.70 -1.38 11.45
C SER A 19 0.53 -0.24 12.48
N PRO A 20 1.56 0.11 13.26
CA PRO A 20 1.45 1.16 14.26
C PRO A 20 1.47 2.57 13.64
N VAL A 21 0.56 3.42 14.12
CA VAL A 21 0.75 4.87 14.06
C VAL A 21 1.51 5.27 15.31
N LEU A 22 2.71 5.81 15.15
CA LEU A 22 3.58 6.19 16.26
C LEU A 22 3.06 7.47 16.96
N PRO A 23 3.52 7.78 18.20
CA PRO A 23 3.05 8.95 18.95
C PRO A 23 3.24 10.30 18.24
N ASP A 24 4.23 10.39 17.36
CA ASP A 24 4.52 11.57 16.54
C ASP A 24 3.70 11.60 15.23
N GLY A 25 2.71 10.72 15.09
CA GLY A 25 1.86 10.57 13.92
C GLY A 25 2.47 9.74 12.78
N SER A 26 3.70 9.23 12.92
CA SER A 26 4.36 8.51 11.81
C SER A 26 3.66 7.20 11.47
N LEU A 27 3.47 6.94 10.17
CA LEU A 27 2.89 5.70 9.65
C LEU A 27 3.99 4.64 9.50
N CYS A 28 4.15 3.76 10.49
CA CYS A 28 5.14 2.69 10.45
C CYS A 28 4.53 1.40 9.90
N VAL A 29 4.63 1.19 8.59
CA VAL A 29 4.10 0.01 7.90
C VAL A 29 4.95 -1.21 8.22
N LEU A 30 4.30 -2.28 8.69
CA LEU A 30 4.96 -3.55 8.96
C LEU A 30 4.85 -4.47 7.72
N PRO A 31 5.97 -5.01 7.21
CA PRO A 31 5.97 -6.08 6.20
C PRO A 31 5.21 -7.32 6.69
N ILE A 32 4.66 -8.09 5.76
CA ILE A 32 4.03 -9.39 6.05
C ILE A 32 5.12 -10.40 6.49
N PRO A 33 4.90 -11.29 7.48
CA PRO A 33 5.88 -12.33 7.79
C PRO A 33 5.97 -13.30 6.61
N ASP A 34 7.17 -13.62 6.20
CA ASP A 34 7.41 -14.55 5.10
C ASP A 34 8.65 -15.39 5.41
N THR A 35 8.43 -16.70 5.59
CA THR A 35 9.51 -17.64 5.91
C THR A 35 10.46 -17.88 4.75
N ARG A 36 10.08 -17.50 3.52
CA ARG A 36 10.90 -17.61 2.32
C ARG A 36 11.72 -16.35 2.05
N SER A 37 11.34 -15.22 2.66
CA SER A 37 12.08 -13.97 2.51
C SER A 37 13.48 -14.08 3.13
N ARG A 38 14.48 -13.62 2.37
CA ARG A 38 15.87 -13.50 2.85
C ARG A 38 16.09 -12.26 3.71
N ILE A 39 15.21 -11.27 3.58
CA ILE A 39 15.22 -10.04 4.37
C ILE A 39 14.62 -10.36 5.73
N ARG A 40 15.31 -10.02 6.83
CA ARG A 40 14.78 -10.20 8.18
C ARG A 40 14.22 -8.90 8.72
N TYR A 41 13.30 -8.97 9.68
CA TYR A 41 12.77 -7.76 10.33
C TYR A 41 13.85 -6.90 11.02
N ASP A 42 14.95 -7.50 11.49
CA ASP A 42 16.08 -6.75 12.08
C ASP A 42 16.97 -6.04 11.04
N ASP A 43 16.80 -6.36 9.76
CA ASP A 43 17.52 -5.73 8.64
C ASP A 43 16.78 -4.49 8.12
N VAL A 44 15.46 -4.41 8.36
CA VAL A 44 14.62 -3.30 7.90
C VAL A 44 14.55 -2.19 8.95
N VAL A 45 14.77 -0.97 8.51
CA VAL A 45 14.76 0.23 9.33
C VAL A 45 13.57 1.12 8.98
N PHE A 46 12.92 1.65 10.00
CA PHE A 46 11.96 2.74 9.91
C PHE A 46 12.49 3.94 10.69
N ASP A 47 12.86 5.01 9.98
CA ASP A 47 13.57 6.17 10.54
C ASP A 47 14.85 5.71 11.28
N LYS A 48 14.88 5.74 12.62
CA LYS A 48 16.03 5.29 13.43
C LYS A 48 15.79 3.96 14.14
N ARG A 49 14.70 3.26 13.81
CA ARG A 49 14.22 2.07 14.55
C ARG A 49 14.24 0.84 13.66
N ARG A 50 14.78 -0.26 14.18
CA ARG A 50 14.64 -1.57 13.52
C ARG A 50 13.24 -2.10 13.68
N LEU A 51 12.66 -2.63 12.59
CA LEU A 51 11.30 -3.17 12.63
C LEU A 51 11.19 -4.40 13.54
N GLY A 52 12.24 -5.18 13.71
CA GLY A 52 12.25 -6.37 14.57
C GLY A 52 11.81 -6.12 16.02
N LYS A 53 12.23 -4.99 16.63
CA LYS A 53 11.74 -4.62 17.96
C LYS A 53 10.26 -4.25 17.95
N ILE A 54 9.83 -3.46 16.98
CA ILE A 54 8.45 -2.98 16.87
C ILE A 54 7.50 -4.17 16.67
N ALA A 55 7.80 -5.01 15.68
CA ALA A 55 7.03 -6.21 15.36
C ALA A 55 6.98 -7.17 16.56
N ARG A 56 8.10 -7.41 17.24
CA ARG A 56 8.14 -8.28 18.43
C ARG A 56 7.26 -7.77 19.56
N ASP A 57 7.37 -6.49 19.89
CA ASP A 57 6.63 -5.92 20.99
C ASP A 57 5.11 -5.92 20.70
N LEU A 58 4.69 -5.51 19.49
CA LEU A 58 3.28 -5.43 19.10
C LEU A 58 2.61 -6.79 18.88
N THR A 59 3.38 -7.82 18.54
CA THR A 59 2.85 -9.19 18.33
C THR A 59 2.92 -10.07 19.57
N GLY A 60 3.41 -9.55 20.69
CA GLY A 60 3.63 -10.35 21.91
C GLY A 60 4.71 -11.41 21.74
N GLY A 61 5.70 -11.17 20.88
CA GLY A 61 6.82 -12.07 20.63
C GLY A 61 6.58 -13.15 19.57
N ARG A 62 5.39 -13.19 18.94
CA ARG A 62 5.10 -14.13 17.85
C ARG A 62 5.98 -13.88 16.63
N ILE A 63 6.22 -12.62 16.28
CA ILE A 63 7.21 -12.24 15.27
C ILE A 63 8.49 -11.79 15.96
N ARG A 64 9.63 -12.33 15.54
CA ARG A 64 10.96 -12.01 16.05
C ARG A 64 11.76 -11.31 14.96
N GLY A 65 12.77 -10.55 15.36
CA GLY A 65 13.64 -9.83 14.43
C GLY A 65 14.34 -10.73 13.41
N SER A 66 14.61 -11.99 13.76
CA SER A 66 15.21 -12.99 12.89
C SER A 66 14.25 -13.64 11.87
N HIS A 67 12.94 -13.42 11.99
CA HIS A 67 11.98 -13.95 11.02
C HIS A 67 12.08 -13.15 9.70
N GLY A 68 11.76 -13.82 8.60
CA GLY A 68 11.72 -13.18 7.30
C GLY A 68 10.57 -12.18 7.18
N ALA A 69 10.86 -11.07 6.51
CA ALA A 69 9.98 -9.94 6.27
C ALA A 69 9.78 -9.79 4.76
N HIS A 70 8.54 -9.82 4.32
CA HIS A 70 8.18 -9.61 2.92
C HIS A 70 8.12 -8.11 2.64
N LEU A 71 9.28 -7.49 2.39
CA LEU A 71 9.41 -6.06 2.08
C LEU A 71 8.82 -5.78 0.70
N ASP A 72 7.51 -5.60 0.66
CA ASP A 72 6.72 -5.30 -0.54
C ASP A 72 5.42 -4.53 -0.16
N PRO A 73 5.09 -3.42 -0.83
CA PRO A 73 5.90 -2.74 -1.84
C PRO A 73 7.14 -2.13 -1.20
N ASP A 74 8.22 -2.10 -1.95
CA ASP A 74 9.49 -1.56 -1.51
C ASP A 74 9.63 -0.11 -1.97
N LEU A 75 9.18 0.83 -1.13
CA LEU A 75 9.05 2.24 -1.50
C LEU A 75 10.08 3.17 -0.85
N ILE A 76 10.76 2.75 0.23
CA ILE A 76 11.55 3.66 1.07
C ILE A 76 13.03 3.34 0.91
N ALA A 77 13.79 4.16 0.17
CA ALA A 77 15.21 3.94 -0.09
C ALA A 77 16.03 3.65 1.18
N GLY A 78 15.84 4.44 2.24
CA GLY A 78 16.56 4.28 3.51
C GLY A 78 16.15 3.08 4.38
N ALA A 79 15.15 2.29 3.99
CA ALA A 79 14.65 1.19 4.83
C ALA A 79 15.52 -0.08 4.79
N TYR A 80 16.31 -0.26 3.72
CA TYR A 80 17.13 -1.45 3.49
C TYR A 80 18.31 -1.09 2.56
N PRO A 81 19.47 -1.81 2.60
CA PRO A 81 20.57 -1.53 1.67
C PRO A 81 20.14 -1.62 0.20
N ARG A 82 20.53 -0.63 -0.61
CA ARG A 82 20.12 -0.49 -2.02
C ARG A 82 21.31 -0.71 -2.96
N GLY A 83 21.05 -1.40 -4.06
CA GLY A 83 21.98 -1.49 -5.19
C GLY A 83 21.91 -0.23 -6.06
N GLU A 84 22.94 -0.01 -6.87
CA GLU A 84 22.94 1.08 -7.86
C GLU A 84 21.78 0.94 -8.85
N GLY A 85 21.08 2.05 -9.12
CA GLY A 85 19.91 2.06 -9.99
C GLY A 85 18.65 1.46 -9.36
N TRP A 86 18.63 1.30 -8.03
CA TRP A 86 17.42 0.90 -7.31
C TRP A 86 16.24 1.80 -7.64
N ARG A 87 15.08 1.19 -7.83
CA ARG A 87 13.81 1.90 -8.02
C ARG A 87 12.75 1.27 -7.12
N PRO A 88 11.79 2.07 -6.63
CA PRO A 88 10.63 1.56 -5.94
C PRO A 88 9.89 0.54 -6.79
N LEU A 89 9.46 -0.54 -6.15
CA LEU A 89 8.77 -1.62 -6.85
C LEU A 89 7.71 -2.30 -5.98
N LEU A 90 6.81 -2.97 -6.68
CA LEU A 90 5.75 -3.79 -6.13
C LEU A 90 5.80 -5.16 -6.83
N GLY A 91 5.78 -6.23 -6.05
CA GLY A 91 5.48 -7.57 -6.52
C GLY A 91 4.01 -7.92 -6.31
N GLN A 92 3.47 -8.70 -7.25
CA GLN A 92 2.15 -9.29 -7.10
C GLN A 92 2.10 -10.67 -7.75
N THR A 93 1.35 -11.59 -7.13
CA THR A 93 1.12 -12.93 -7.68
C THR A 93 -0.30 -13.45 -7.40
N GLY A 94 -0.61 -14.65 -7.89
CA GLY A 94 -1.83 -15.39 -7.61
C GLY A 94 -3.09 -14.67 -8.06
N SER A 95 -4.15 -14.75 -7.25
CA SER A 95 -5.45 -14.15 -7.59
C SER A 95 -5.39 -12.63 -7.67
N ALA A 96 -4.53 -11.98 -6.88
CA ALA A 96 -4.38 -10.54 -6.91
C ALA A 96 -3.74 -10.09 -8.23
N GLN A 97 -2.70 -10.77 -8.71
CA GLN A 97 -2.11 -10.46 -10.02
C GLN A 97 -3.05 -10.82 -11.16
N GLY A 98 -3.75 -11.95 -11.06
CA GLY A 98 -4.79 -12.33 -12.02
C GLY A 98 -5.89 -11.26 -12.13
N HIS A 99 -6.29 -10.65 -11.00
CA HIS A 99 -7.25 -9.54 -11.01
C HIS A 99 -6.70 -8.30 -11.70
N LEU A 100 -5.47 -7.85 -11.37
CA LEU A 100 -4.83 -6.71 -12.02
C LEU A 100 -4.77 -6.88 -13.55
N ARG A 101 -4.33 -8.06 -14.02
CA ARG A 101 -4.31 -8.40 -15.44
C ARG A 101 -5.71 -8.36 -16.06
N ASN A 102 -6.72 -8.94 -15.41
CA ASN A 102 -8.09 -8.95 -15.92
C ASN A 102 -8.75 -7.55 -15.92
N GLN A 103 -8.28 -6.63 -15.08
CA GLN A 103 -8.69 -5.22 -15.09
C GLN A 103 -7.90 -4.38 -16.11
N GLY A 104 -6.91 -4.97 -16.79
CA GLY A 104 -6.07 -4.31 -17.78
C GLY A 104 -5.09 -3.32 -17.16
N VAL A 105 -4.58 -3.58 -15.96
CA VAL A 105 -3.57 -2.73 -15.32
C VAL A 105 -2.26 -2.79 -16.10
N GLU A 106 -1.71 -1.63 -16.43
CA GLU A 106 -0.60 -1.48 -17.38
C GLU A 106 0.31 -0.28 -17.02
N PRO A 107 1.47 -0.08 -17.70
CA PRO A 107 2.26 1.14 -17.57
C PRO A 107 1.41 2.41 -17.71
N GLY A 108 1.63 3.39 -16.84
CA GLY A 108 0.81 4.61 -16.77
C GLY A 108 -0.32 4.59 -15.73
N ASP A 109 -0.57 3.45 -15.08
CA ASP A 109 -1.54 3.35 -14.00
C ASP A 109 -0.92 3.68 -12.62
N LEU A 110 -1.75 4.02 -11.63
CA LEU A 110 -1.33 4.49 -10.31
C LEU A 110 -1.83 3.58 -9.20
N PHE A 111 -0.90 3.01 -8.43
CA PHE A 111 -1.19 2.39 -7.13
C PHE A 111 -1.25 3.44 -6.02
N LEU A 112 -2.28 3.37 -5.19
CA LEU A 112 -2.30 3.91 -3.84
C LEU A 112 -2.36 2.75 -2.85
N PHE A 113 -1.34 2.66 -2.00
CA PHE A 113 -1.24 1.61 -1.00
C PHE A 113 -1.97 2.02 0.28
N PHE A 114 -2.78 1.11 0.80
CA PHE A 114 -3.43 1.27 2.09
C PHE A 114 -3.17 0.05 2.98
N GLY A 115 -3.24 0.25 4.28
CA GLY A 115 -3.00 -0.80 5.27
C GLY A 115 -3.95 -0.69 6.45
N VAL A 116 -3.96 -1.71 7.30
CA VAL A 116 -4.65 -1.66 8.59
C VAL A 116 -3.71 -1.01 9.60
N PHE A 117 -4.10 0.13 10.15
CA PHE A 117 -3.34 0.86 11.15
C PHE A 117 -4.02 0.87 12.51
N ARG A 118 -3.25 1.06 13.58
CA ARG A 118 -3.75 1.34 14.92
C ARG A 118 -2.75 2.18 15.70
N HIS A 119 -3.23 3.11 16.52
CA HIS A 119 -2.35 3.93 17.36
C HIS A 119 -1.55 3.08 18.34
N ALA A 120 -0.26 3.37 18.44
CA ALA A 120 0.67 2.69 19.33
C ALA A 120 1.44 3.70 20.19
N GLU A 121 1.84 3.26 21.37
CA GLU A 121 2.58 4.04 22.34
C GLU A 121 3.73 3.23 22.94
N MET A 122 4.72 3.94 23.47
CA MET A 122 5.79 3.33 24.26
C MET A 122 5.33 3.21 25.71
N HIS A 123 5.29 2.00 26.25
CA HIS A 123 4.94 1.73 27.64
C HIS A 123 5.96 0.76 28.24
N ASN A 124 6.61 1.15 29.34
CA ASN A 124 7.67 0.35 29.98
C ASN A 124 8.73 -0.17 28.97
N ARG A 125 9.22 0.72 28.09
CA ARG A 125 10.23 0.44 27.05
C ARG A 125 9.79 -0.58 25.99
N ARG A 126 8.50 -0.90 25.90
CA ARG A 126 7.91 -1.77 24.87
C ARG A 126 6.83 -1.03 24.10
N TRP A 127 6.74 -1.28 22.80
CA TRP A 127 5.60 -0.82 22.02
C TRP A 127 4.34 -1.60 22.39
N ARG A 128 3.23 -0.90 22.56
CA ARG A 128 1.90 -1.50 22.67
C ARG A 128 0.90 -0.68 21.87
N PHE A 129 -0.20 -1.28 21.45
CA PHE A 129 -1.33 -0.51 20.96
C PHE A 129 -1.98 0.27 22.11
N VAL A 130 -2.38 1.51 21.84
CA VAL A 130 -3.06 2.36 22.82
C VAL A 130 -4.36 1.68 23.27
N PRO A 131 -4.58 1.44 24.58
CA PRO A 131 -5.82 0.84 25.06
C PRO A 131 -7.05 1.63 24.58
N GLY A 132 -8.11 0.93 24.16
CA GLY A 132 -9.33 1.54 23.63
C GLY A 132 -9.25 2.05 22.18
N SER A 133 -8.05 2.28 21.62
CA SER A 133 -7.89 2.59 20.19
C SER A 133 -8.37 1.44 19.31
N ARG A 134 -8.92 1.77 18.14
CA ARG A 134 -9.42 0.80 17.17
C ARG A 134 -8.55 0.76 15.91
N PRO A 135 -8.47 -0.39 15.22
CA PRO A 135 -7.88 -0.44 13.89
C PRO A 135 -8.69 0.37 12.87
N PHE A 136 -8.02 0.91 11.87
CA PHE A 136 -8.62 1.62 10.74
C PHE A 136 -7.79 1.41 9.46
N HIS A 137 -8.38 1.65 8.29
CA HIS A 137 -7.66 1.67 7.03
C HIS A 137 -7.18 3.08 6.74
N ALA A 138 -5.92 3.21 6.33
CA ALA A 138 -5.37 4.46 5.85
C ALA A 138 -4.41 4.24 4.67
N LEU A 139 -4.35 5.23 3.79
CA LEU A 139 -3.36 5.35 2.72
C LEU A 139 -1.99 5.63 3.34
N TRP A 140 -0.93 5.04 2.78
CA TRP A 140 0.43 5.22 3.28
C TRP A 140 1.50 5.40 2.20
N GLY A 141 1.21 5.13 0.93
CA GLY A 141 2.15 5.39 -0.15
C GLY A 141 1.54 5.24 -1.54
N TRP A 142 2.33 5.54 -2.56
CA TRP A 142 1.92 5.42 -3.96
C TRP A 142 3.05 4.93 -4.85
N LEU A 143 2.67 4.36 -6.00
CA LEU A 143 3.57 3.95 -7.07
C LEU A 143 2.86 4.09 -8.42
N HIS A 144 3.35 4.98 -9.27
CA HIS A 144 2.96 5.10 -10.67
C HIS A 144 3.83 4.17 -11.51
N ILE A 145 3.18 3.32 -12.32
CA ILE A 145 3.81 2.21 -13.03
C ILE A 145 4.56 2.72 -14.26
N ASP A 146 5.82 2.34 -14.39
CA ASP A 146 6.63 2.52 -15.61
C ASP A 146 6.74 1.23 -16.40
N GLN A 147 7.12 0.14 -15.75
CA GLN A 147 7.29 -1.14 -16.40
C GLN A 147 6.64 -2.26 -15.59
N VAL A 148 6.10 -3.23 -16.32
CA VAL A 148 5.51 -4.46 -15.79
C VAL A 148 6.39 -5.61 -16.29
N HIS A 149 6.89 -6.43 -15.37
CA HIS A 149 7.79 -7.53 -15.68
C HIS A 149 7.22 -8.84 -15.17
N THR A 150 7.00 -9.81 -16.05
CA THR A 150 6.78 -11.19 -15.64
C THR A 150 8.09 -11.73 -15.09
N VAL A 151 8.10 -12.23 -13.84
CA VAL A 151 9.33 -12.63 -13.16
C VAL A 151 10.05 -13.76 -13.90
N ASP A 152 9.30 -14.74 -14.39
CA ASP A 152 9.85 -15.91 -15.09
C ASP A 152 10.44 -15.56 -16.47
N GLU A 153 10.10 -14.39 -17.03
CA GLU A 153 10.62 -13.90 -18.31
C GLU A 153 11.88 -13.03 -18.14
N LEU A 154 12.25 -12.68 -16.90
CA LEU A 154 13.45 -11.91 -16.62
C LEU A 154 14.71 -12.76 -16.79
N GLY A 155 15.55 -12.39 -17.75
CA GLY A 155 16.90 -12.95 -17.89
C GLY A 155 17.74 -12.76 -16.63
N PRO A 156 18.84 -13.51 -16.45
CA PRO A 156 19.64 -13.51 -15.22
C PRO A 156 20.22 -12.13 -14.87
N ASP A 157 20.57 -11.32 -15.87
CA ASP A 157 21.18 -10.00 -15.69
C ASP A 157 20.15 -8.84 -15.66
N ALA A 158 18.85 -9.14 -15.84
CA ALA A 158 17.82 -8.11 -15.77
C ALA A 158 17.63 -7.63 -14.32
N LEU A 159 17.41 -6.32 -14.12
CA LEU A 159 17.14 -5.70 -12.81
C LEU A 159 18.08 -6.20 -11.68
N PRO A 160 19.42 -6.11 -11.84
CA PRO A 160 20.36 -6.65 -10.86
C PRO A 160 20.17 -6.04 -9.46
N TRP A 161 19.77 -4.76 -9.40
CA TRP A 161 19.45 -4.05 -8.17
C TRP A 161 18.23 -4.60 -7.43
N ALA A 162 17.30 -5.28 -8.10
CA ALA A 162 16.08 -5.80 -7.49
C ALA A 162 16.27 -7.22 -6.92
N ARG A 163 17.40 -7.88 -7.17
CA ARG A 163 17.57 -9.33 -6.91
C ARG A 163 17.47 -9.76 -5.44
N TYR A 164 17.42 -8.84 -4.49
CA TYR A 164 17.13 -9.14 -3.08
C TYR A 164 15.62 -9.23 -2.78
N HIS A 165 14.77 -8.77 -3.69
CA HIS A 165 13.34 -8.60 -3.47
C HIS A 165 12.65 -9.96 -3.28
N PRO A 166 11.68 -10.09 -2.34
CA PRO A 166 11.05 -11.37 -2.02
C PRO A 166 10.46 -12.10 -3.23
N HIS A 167 9.93 -11.37 -4.22
CA HIS A 167 9.35 -11.95 -5.44
C HIS A 167 10.37 -12.52 -6.44
N LEU A 168 11.68 -12.27 -6.28
CA LEU A 168 12.74 -12.85 -7.10
C LEU A 168 13.40 -14.06 -6.41
N HIS A 169 12.75 -14.59 -5.38
CA HIS A 169 13.18 -15.71 -4.59
C HIS A 169 12.04 -16.71 -4.40
N GLY A 170 12.36 -18.01 -4.43
CA GLY A 170 11.39 -19.08 -4.23
C GLY A 170 11.19 -19.91 -5.49
N GLU A 171 10.08 -20.65 -5.51
CA GLU A 171 9.70 -21.50 -6.65
C GLU A 171 9.17 -20.64 -7.81
N PRO A 172 9.42 -21.05 -9.07
CA PRO A 172 8.84 -20.42 -10.24
C PRO A 172 7.31 -20.31 -10.12
N ASP A 173 6.78 -19.16 -10.50
CA ASP A 173 5.36 -18.87 -10.47
C ASP A 173 5.02 -18.04 -11.72
N PRO A 174 4.37 -18.65 -12.72
CA PRO A 174 4.05 -17.97 -13.98
C PRO A 174 3.17 -16.72 -13.80
N GLY A 175 2.49 -16.62 -12.66
CA GLY A 175 1.67 -15.47 -12.30
C GLY A 175 2.41 -14.39 -11.51
N ASN A 176 3.71 -14.53 -11.26
CA ASN A 176 4.49 -13.58 -10.48
C ASN A 176 4.97 -12.40 -11.33
N THR A 177 4.66 -11.19 -10.90
CA THR A 177 4.88 -9.97 -11.68
C THR A 177 5.46 -8.86 -10.81
N LEU A 178 6.42 -8.11 -11.35
CA LEU A 178 6.96 -6.89 -10.76
C LEU A 178 6.47 -5.66 -11.51
N TYR A 179 6.07 -4.64 -10.74
CA TYR A 179 5.73 -3.31 -11.21
C TYR A 179 6.80 -2.36 -10.70
N THR A 180 7.57 -1.74 -11.61
CA THR A 180 8.59 -0.75 -11.24
C THR A 180 8.06 0.66 -11.40
N SER A 181 8.42 1.54 -10.46
CA SER A 181 7.89 2.90 -10.42
C SER A 181 8.54 3.80 -11.47
N SER A 182 7.76 4.60 -12.19
CA SER A 182 8.29 5.75 -12.96
C SER A 182 9.14 6.70 -12.10
N LEU A 183 10.01 7.48 -12.73
CA LEU A 183 10.70 8.57 -12.04
C LEU A 183 9.73 9.69 -11.70
N SER A 184 8.86 10.01 -12.65
CA SER A 184 7.84 11.03 -12.53
C SER A 184 6.69 10.76 -13.48
N PHE A 185 5.52 11.35 -13.20
CA PHE A 185 4.35 11.26 -14.06
C PHE A 185 3.50 12.53 -14.02
N PRO A 186 2.83 12.89 -15.13
CA PRO A 186 1.78 13.91 -15.12
C PRO A 186 0.46 13.31 -14.62
N LEU A 187 -0.35 14.10 -13.92
CA LEU A 187 -1.75 13.76 -13.66
C LEU A 187 -2.63 14.43 -14.74
N ALA A 188 -3.60 13.71 -15.28
CA ALA A 188 -4.45 14.22 -16.36
C ALA A 188 -5.10 15.57 -16.00
N GLY A 189 -4.98 16.57 -16.88
CA GLY A 189 -5.54 17.91 -16.66
C GLY A 189 -4.69 18.85 -15.79
N GLY A 190 -3.54 18.41 -15.27
CA GLY A 190 -2.61 19.23 -14.49
C GLY A 190 -1.32 19.59 -15.24
N ALA A 191 -0.75 20.76 -14.94
CA ALA A 191 0.59 21.15 -15.39
C ALA A 191 1.71 20.63 -14.45
N GLU A 192 1.33 20.14 -13.26
CA GLU A 192 2.24 19.68 -12.21
C GLU A 192 2.72 18.25 -12.51
N VAL A 193 4.02 18.02 -12.36
CA VAL A 193 4.66 16.71 -12.53
C VAL A 193 4.98 16.15 -11.14
N TRP A 194 4.55 14.92 -10.90
CA TRP A 194 4.67 14.24 -9.61
C TRP A 194 5.80 13.22 -9.65
N SER A 195 6.44 12.98 -8.52
CA SER A 195 7.35 11.84 -8.38
C SER A 195 6.58 10.53 -8.52
N GLY A 196 7.14 9.59 -9.27
CA GLY A 196 6.47 8.33 -9.61
C GLY A 196 6.28 7.37 -8.44
N SER A 197 6.80 7.69 -7.27
CA SER A 197 6.51 6.97 -6.03
C SER A 197 6.80 7.83 -4.81
N GLY A 198 6.27 7.40 -3.67
CA GLY A 198 6.54 8.01 -2.38
C GLY A 198 5.65 7.45 -1.28
N VAL A 199 5.80 8.05 -0.10
CA VAL A 199 5.09 7.65 1.12
C VAL A 199 4.44 8.86 1.77
N PHE A 200 3.36 8.62 2.52
CA PHE A 200 2.79 9.63 3.41
C PHE A 200 3.44 9.49 4.79
N PRO A 201 4.31 10.43 5.21
CA PRO A 201 5.14 10.22 6.39
C PRO A 201 4.34 10.28 7.70
N LYS A 202 3.24 11.05 7.71
CA LYS A 202 2.41 11.33 8.88
C LYS A 202 0.96 11.01 8.59
N LEU A 203 0.27 10.46 9.59
CA LEU A 203 -1.17 10.29 9.56
C LEU A 203 -1.84 11.65 9.44
N ARG A 204 -2.79 11.75 8.52
CA ARG A 204 -3.66 12.88 8.29
C ARG A 204 -5.08 12.37 8.09
N GLU A 205 -6.08 13.22 8.35
CA GLU A 205 -7.49 12.81 8.23
C GLU A 205 -7.90 12.45 6.80
N ASP A 206 -7.31 13.08 5.80
CA ASP A 206 -7.56 12.82 4.37
C ASP A 206 -6.96 11.51 3.87
N LEU A 207 -6.02 10.92 4.62
CA LEU A 207 -5.46 9.60 4.35
C LEU A 207 -6.30 8.46 4.95
N VAL A 208 -7.16 8.75 5.94
CA VAL A 208 -7.97 7.73 6.61
C VAL A 208 -9.15 7.36 5.74
N LEU A 209 -9.17 6.11 5.28
CA LEU A 209 -10.28 5.56 4.51
C LEU A 209 -11.45 5.22 5.42
N THR A 210 -11.20 4.68 6.62
CA THR A 210 -12.27 4.30 7.55
C THR A 210 -13.06 5.52 8.05
N ALA A 211 -14.38 5.45 7.99
CA ALA A 211 -15.25 6.51 8.49
C ALA A 211 -15.00 6.77 10.00
N PRO A 212 -14.88 8.02 10.46
CA PRO A 212 -14.42 8.35 11.82
C PRO A 212 -15.17 7.67 12.97
N GLN A 213 -16.48 7.45 12.82
CA GLN A 213 -17.32 6.83 13.85
C GLN A 213 -17.47 5.31 13.69
N SER A 214 -16.88 4.72 12.64
CA SER A 214 -17.04 3.30 12.35
C SER A 214 -16.30 2.43 13.37
N ARG A 215 -16.93 1.31 13.73
CA ARG A 215 -16.28 0.22 14.48
C ARG A 215 -15.52 -0.74 13.58
N LEU A 216 -15.81 -0.73 12.27
CA LEU A 216 -15.27 -1.65 11.28
C LEU A 216 -14.34 -0.90 10.33
N PRO A 217 -13.08 -1.35 10.15
CA PRO A 217 -12.13 -0.73 9.22
C PRO A 217 -12.64 -0.65 7.77
N THR A 218 -13.51 -1.58 7.38
CA THR A 218 -14.07 -1.71 6.03
C THR A 218 -15.24 -0.77 5.73
N ARG A 219 -15.71 0.04 6.69
CA ARG A 219 -16.66 1.12 6.37
C ARG A 219 -15.87 2.36 6.01
N TRP A 220 -15.76 2.62 4.72
CA TRP A 220 -14.97 3.72 4.20
C TRP A 220 -15.81 4.99 4.04
N ARG A 221 -15.16 6.14 4.21
CA ARG A 221 -15.64 7.46 3.83
C ARG A 221 -14.68 7.99 2.75
N LEU A 222 -15.17 8.13 1.54
CA LEU A 222 -14.43 8.61 0.38
C LEU A 222 -15.04 9.95 -0.09
N PRO A 223 -14.32 10.77 -0.87
CA PRO A 223 -14.92 11.92 -1.54
C PRO A 223 -16.16 11.51 -2.34
N ALA A 224 -17.20 12.36 -2.37
CA ALA A 224 -18.44 12.07 -3.10
C ALA A 224 -18.23 11.69 -4.58
N GLY A 225 -17.13 12.16 -5.21
CA GLY A 225 -16.75 11.80 -6.56
C GLY A 225 -16.57 10.29 -6.78
N PHE A 226 -16.20 9.52 -5.76
CA PHE A 226 -16.09 8.05 -5.87
C PHE A 226 -17.43 7.34 -6.06
N TYR A 227 -18.56 8.01 -5.83
CA TYR A 227 -19.88 7.39 -5.91
C TYR A 227 -20.23 7.07 -7.37
N PRO A 228 -20.41 5.80 -7.76
CA PRO A 228 -20.60 5.43 -9.17
C PRO A 228 -21.93 5.93 -9.74
N GLY A 229 -22.98 6.01 -8.91
CA GLY A 229 -24.36 6.16 -9.39
C GLY A 229 -24.73 5.05 -10.37
N ASP A 230 -25.65 5.35 -11.30
CA ASP A 230 -26.11 4.36 -12.29
C ASP A 230 -25.33 4.41 -13.61
N LYS A 231 -24.45 5.40 -13.79
CA LYS A 231 -23.86 5.74 -15.10
C LYS A 231 -22.38 5.40 -15.24
N ARG A 232 -21.69 5.12 -14.14
CA ARG A 232 -20.23 4.94 -14.14
C ARG A 232 -19.85 3.54 -13.64
N PRO A 233 -18.80 2.92 -14.22
CA PRO A 233 -18.28 1.67 -13.71
C PRO A 233 -17.80 1.84 -12.25
N PRO A 234 -18.32 1.08 -11.29
CA PRO A 234 -17.90 1.18 -9.89
C PRO A 234 -16.51 0.61 -9.67
N LEU A 235 -15.88 0.98 -8.55
CA LEU A 235 -14.66 0.36 -8.06
C LEU A 235 -14.78 -1.17 -8.09
N SER A 236 -13.78 -1.87 -8.67
CA SER A 236 -13.83 -3.32 -8.84
C SER A 236 -14.15 -4.04 -7.50
N TYR A 237 -14.89 -5.14 -7.56
CA TYR A 237 -15.50 -5.86 -6.42
C TYR A 237 -16.61 -5.11 -5.64
N HIS A 238 -16.95 -3.88 -6.01
CA HIS A 238 -17.97 -3.06 -5.33
C HIS A 238 -19.13 -2.70 -6.26
N THR A 239 -19.54 -3.64 -7.12
CA THR A 239 -20.58 -3.41 -8.14
C THR A 239 -22.00 -3.28 -7.59
N ARG A 240 -22.27 -3.81 -6.40
CA ARG A 240 -23.60 -3.78 -5.83
C ARG A 240 -23.91 -2.37 -5.25
N PRO A 241 -25.01 -1.72 -5.66
CA PRO A 241 -25.36 -0.38 -5.19
C PRO A 241 -25.54 -0.30 -3.67
N ASP A 242 -26.01 -1.38 -3.02
CA ASP A 242 -26.24 -1.47 -1.57
C ASP A 242 -24.97 -1.28 -0.72
N ARG A 243 -23.79 -1.36 -1.33
CA ARG A 243 -22.51 -1.10 -0.66
C ARG A 243 -22.21 0.39 -0.54
N TRP A 244 -22.87 1.23 -1.33
CA TRP A 244 -22.60 2.65 -1.46
C TRP A 244 -23.71 3.49 -0.83
N CYS A 245 -23.34 4.57 -0.16
CA CYS A 245 -24.26 5.61 0.29
C CYS A 245 -23.68 6.98 -0.08
N LEU A 246 -24.45 7.81 -0.78
CA LEU A 246 -24.03 9.17 -1.12
C LEU A 246 -24.57 10.16 -0.08
N GLU A 247 -23.67 10.84 0.61
CA GLU A 247 -23.98 11.87 1.61
C GLU A 247 -22.98 13.03 1.44
N PRO A 248 -23.24 13.95 0.50
CA PRO A 248 -22.29 15.00 0.14
C PRO A 248 -21.82 15.80 1.37
N PRO A 249 -20.52 16.13 1.48
CA PRO A 249 -19.50 16.04 0.43
C PRO A 249 -18.81 14.66 0.31
N TRP A 250 -19.33 13.64 0.97
CA TRP A 250 -18.73 12.30 1.02
C TRP A 250 -19.59 11.24 0.31
N CYS A 251 -19.00 10.09 0.07
CA CYS A 251 -19.73 8.84 -0.09
C CYS A 251 -19.16 7.79 0.84
N TYR A 252 -20.02 6.91 1.34
CA TYR A 252 -19.64 5.80 2.19
C TYR A 252 -19.65 4.50 1.40
N LEU A 253 -18.58 3.72 1.60
CA LEU A 253 -18.41 2.43 0.94
C LEU A 253 -18.27 1.32 1.97
N SER A 254 -19.04 0.26 1.77
CA SER A 254 -18.90 -1.01 2.47
C SER A 254 -17.84 -1.85 1.75
N CYS A 255 -16.58 -1.59 2.07
CA CYS A 255 -15.44 -2.21 1.41
C CYS A 255 -15.44 -3.74 1.61
N ALA A 256 -15.11 -4.47 0.55
CA ALA A 256 -14.97 -5.92 0.60
C ALA A 256 -13.86 -6.30 1.58
N ALA A 257 -14.16 -7.21 2.52
CA ALA A 257 -13.16 -7.72 3.47
C ALA A 257 -12.12 -8.63 2.79
N ARG A 258 -12.47 -9.18 1.63
CA ARG A 258 -11.63 -10.02 0.76
C ARG A 258 -11.37 -9.26 -0.54
N GLY A 259 -10.13 -9.34 -1.03
CA GLY A 259 -9.66 -8.56 -2.16
C GLY A 259 -8.46 -7.72 -1.73
N GLN A 260 -7.35 -7.90 -2.43
CA GLN A 260 -6.12 -7.15 -2.18
C GLN A 260 -6.07 -5.90 -3.06
N GLU A 261 -6.67 -5.94 -4.26
CA GLU A 261 -6.56 -4.89 -5.27
C GLU A 261 -7.95 -4.41 -5.68
N PHE A 262 -8.17 -3.10 -5.67
CA PHE A 262 -9.40 -2.47 -6.14
C PHE A 262 -9.11 -1.44 -7.23
N VAL A 263 -9.59 -1.68 -8.44
CA VAL A 263 -9.30 -0.87 -9.63
C VAL A 263 -10.47 0.04 -9.96
N LEU A 264 -10.17 1.30 -10.28
CA LEU A 264 -11.09 2.33 -10.75
C LEU A 264 -10.52 2.98 -12.01
N ASP A 265 -11.31 3.10 -13.06
CA ASP A 265 -10.92 3.85 -14.27
C ASP A 265 -11.17 5.35 -14.06
N LEU A 266 -10.11 6.15 -13.92
CA LEU A 266 -10.25 7.58 -13.60
C LEU A 266 -10.81 8.40 -14.77
N ASP A 267 -10.82 7.87 -15.99
CA ASP A 267 -11.39 8.60 -17.13
C ASP A 267 -12.92 8.77 -16.95
N ALA A 268 -13.57 7.88 -16.20
CA ALA A 268 -14.97 8.00 -15.80
C ALA A 268 -15.20 8.88 -14.55
N TYR A 269 -14.13 9.32 -13.88
CA TYR A 269 -14.16 10.05 -12.59
C TYR A 269 -13.19 11.25 -12.59
N PRO A 270 -13.32 12.19 -13.52
CA PRO A 270 -12.38 13.31 -13.67
C PRO A 270 -12.26 14.17 -12.39
N GLU A 271 -13.30 14.24 -11.57
CA GLU A 271 -13.31 15.00 -10.31
C GLU A 271 -12.35 14.45 -9.24
N LEU A 272 -11.90 13.21 -9.38
CA LEU A 272 -10.95 12.61 -8.43
C LEU A 272 -9.52 13.10 -8.64
N THR A 273 -9.24 13.77 -9.76
CA THR A 273 -7.94 14.38 -10.06
C THR A 273 -7.52 15.39 -8.99
N ASP A 274 -8.45 16.24 -8.55
CA ASP A 274 -8.18 17.25 -7.51
C ASP A 274 -7.90 16.61 -6.15
N TRP A 275 -8.64 15.55 -5.83
CA TRP A 275 -8.42 14.78 -4.61
C TRP A 275 -7.06 14.08 -4.62
N LEU A 276 -6.69 13.42 -5.72
CA LEU A 276 -5.37 12.78 -5.88
C LEU A 276 -4.25 13.80 -5.75
N THR A 277 -4.38 14.94 -6.44
CA THR A 277 -3.44 16.06 -6.35
C THR A 277 -3.28 16.55 -4.92
N GLY A 278 -4.39 16.75 -4.19
CA GLY A 278 -4.38 17.15 -2.79
C GLY A 278 -3.63 16.16 -1.89
N LEU A 279 -3.82 14.86 -2.12
CA LEU A 279 -3.07 13.83 -1.40
C LEU A 279 -1.58 13.87 -1.72
N LEU A 280 -1.20 13.84 -3.00
CA LEU A 280 0.19 13.72 -3.44
C LEU A 280 1.05 14.90 -2.94
N ARG A 281 0.51 16.12 -2.84
CA ARG A 281 1.21 17.29 -2.25
C ARG A 281 1.67 17.09 -0.81
N THR A 282 1.01 16.18 -0.08
CA THR A 282 1.31 15.92 1.33
C THR A 282 2.26 14.75 1.52
N GLY A 283 2.57 14.04 0.44
CA GLY A 283 3.51 12.93 0.42
C GLY A 283 4.96 13.38 0.40
N SER A 284 5.84 12.48 0.81
CA SER A 284 7.27 12.60 0.62
C SER A 284 7.68 11.71 -0.55
N PRO A 285 8.17 12.29 -1.66
CA PRO A 285 8.73 11.52 -2.76
C PRO A 285 9.81 10.55 -2.30
N THR A 286 9.91 9.41 -2.96
CA THR A 286 11.09 8.56 -2.80
C THR A 286 12.25 9.16 -3.60
N GLU A 287 13.36 9.44 -2.92
CA GLU A 287 14.63 9.79 -3.56
C GLU A 287 15.22 8.51 -4.19
N ASN A 288 15.45 8.54 -5.50
CA ASN A 288 16.15 7.49 -6.25
C ASN A 288 17.61 7.87 -6.44
#